data_AF-A0A975HWF1-F1
#
_entry.id   AF-A0A975HWF1-F1
#
_cell.length_a   1.000
_cell.length_b   1.000
_cell.length_c   1.000
_cell.angle_alpha   90.00
_cell.angle_beta   90.00
_cell.angle_gamma   90.00
#
_symmetry.space_group_name_H-M   'P 1'
#
loop_
_entity.id
_entity.type
_entity.pdbx_description
1 polymer ?
#
loop_
_entity_poly.entity_id
_entity_poly.type
_entity_poly.pdbx_seq_one_letter_code
_entity_poly.pdbx_strand_id
1 'polypeptide(L)'
;MSSHILPSQSFKSARPIGVGKALGNLALATARVTEALLASLRRPVRNHHRLSLVEEANELRNFATAYQRTDPGFASDLLAAADRHELKNEKA
;
A
#
# COMPACT_ATOMS: atom_id res chain seq x y z
N MET A 1 -29.24 39.77 -49.39
CA MET A 1 -27.96 40.14 -48.75
C MET A 1 -28.18 40.09 -47.24
N SER A 2 -27.79 39.01 -46.56
CA SER A 2 -27.97 38.86 -45.12
C SER A 2 -26.61 38.87 -44.44
N SER A 3 -26.33 39.93 -43.69
CA SER A 3 -25.09 40.14 -42.95
C SER A 3 -25.20 39.43 -41.59
N HIS A 4 -24.34 38.45 -41.32
CA HIS A 4 -24.19 37.83 -40.00
C HIS A 4 -23.10 38.57 -39.23
N ILE A 5 -23.52 39.40 -38.29
CA ILE A 5 -22.62 40.07 -37.34
C ILE A 5 -22.33 39.07 -36.23
N LEU A 6 -21.09 38.58 -36.18
CA LEU A 6 -20.61 37.74 -35.09
C LEU A 6 -20.39 38.62 -33.85
N PRO A 7 -21.03 38.33 -32.70
CA PRO A 7 -20.76 39.07 -31.48
C PRO A 7 -19.37 38.69 -30.97
N SER A 8 -18.47 39.66 -30.85
CA SER A 8 -17.17 39.48 -30.23
C SER A 8 -17.36 39.12 -28.75
N GLN A 9 -17.12 37.86 -28.38
CA GLN A 9 -17.09 37.46 -26.98
C GLN A 9 -15.88 38.10 -26.29
N SER A 10 -16.17 38.96 -25.31
CA SER A 10 -15.16 39.50 -24.40
C SER A 10 -14.73 38.39 -23.43
N PHE A 11 -13.45 38.01 -23.49
CA PHE A 11 -12.87 37.08 -22.52
C PHE A 11 -12.59 37.80 -21.20
N LYS A 12 -13.05 37.22 -20.08
CA LYS A 12 -12.66 37.71 -18.74
C LYS A 12 -11.15 37.59 -18.58
N SER A 13 -10.49 38.73 -18.36
CA SER A 13 -9.08 38.78 -17.97
C SER A 13 -8.84 37.87 -16.76
N ALA A 14 -7.87 36.96 -16.89
CA ALA A 14 -7.43 36.10 -15.80
C ALA A 14 -6.91 37.01 -14.68
N ARG A 15 -7.55 36.93 -13.50
CA ARG A 15 -7.11 37.70 -12.33
C ARG A 15 -5.65 37.33 -12.05
N PRO A 16 -4.74 38.31 -11.97
CA PRO A 16 -3.34 38.00 -11.70
C PRO A 16 -3.26 37.30 -10.35
N ILE A 17 -2.80 36.05 -10.36
CA ILE A 17 -2.45 35.34 -9.15
C ILE A 17 -1.25 36.10 -8.59
N GLY A 18 -1.48 36.89 -7.54
CA GLY A 18 -0.44 37.70 -6.92
C GLY A 18 0.74 36.81 -6.54
N VAL A 19 1.96 37.31 -6.75
CA VAL A 19 3.22 36.58 -6.54
C VAL A 19 3.28 35.96 -5.13
N GLY A 20 2.73 36.64 -4.11
CA GLY A 20 2.63 36.10 -2.75
C GLY A 20 1.80 34.82 -2.63
N LYS A 21 0.72 34.68 -3.42
CA LYS A 21 -0.06 33.43 -3.47
C LYS A 21 0.72 32.31 -4.16
N ALA A 22 1.47 32.64 -5.20
CA ALA A 22 2.32 31.66 -5.88
C ALA A 22 3.43 31.14 -4.96
N LEU A 23 4.09 32.03 -4.21
CA LEU A 23 5.10 31.67 -3.21
C LEU A 23 4.51 30.85 -2.05
N GLY A 24 3.32 31.22 -1.57
CA GLY A 24 2.61 30.44 -0.54
C GLY A 24 2.24 29.04 -1.01
N ASN A 25 1.74 28.91 -2.24
CA ASN A 25 1.43 27.61 -2.84
C ASN A 25 2.68 26.76 -3.05
N LEU A 26 3.79 27.37 -3.47
CA LEU A 26 5.07 26.69 -3.62
C LEU A 26 5.58 26.18 -2.27
N ALA A 27 5.56 27.02 -1.22
CA ALA A 27 5.97 26.62 0.11
C ALA A 27 5.11 25.44 0.65
N LEU A 28 3.79 25.50 0.43
CA LEU A 28 2.88 24.43 0.82
C LEU A 28 3.16 23.12 0.06
N ALA A 29 3.41 23.21 -1.25
CA ALA A 29 3.75 22.04 -2.08
C ALA A 29 5.06 21.41 -1.61
N THR A 30 6.10 22.21 -1.36
CA THR A 30 7.39 21.75 -0.83
C THR A 30 7.23 21.08 0.53
N ALA A 31 6.41 21.63 1.42
CA ALA A 31 6.14 21.04 2.74
C ALA A 31 5.50 19.64 2.61
N ARG A 32 4.48 19.50 1.75
CA ARG A 32 3.80 18.21 1.53
C ARG A 32 4.71 17.17 0.90
N VAL A 33 5.56 17.56 -0.05
CA VAL A 33 6.55 16.66 -0.66
C VAL A 33 7.57 16.20 0.38
N THR A 34 8.06 17.13 1.21
CA THR A 34 9.02 16.81 2.27
C THR A 34 8.39 15.88 3.32
N GLU A 35 7.13 16.10 3.69
CA GLU A 35 6.37 15.24 4.59
C GLU A 35 6.16 13.84 4.00
N ALA A 36 5.76 13.74 2.73
CA ALA A 36 5.59 12.46 2.05
C ALA A 36 6.93 11.70 1.92
N LEU A 37 8.03 12.41 1.65
CA LEU A 37 9.36 11.83 1.60
C LEU A 37 9.79 11.31 2.97
N LEU A 38 9.62 12.11 4.03
CA LEU A 38 9.88 11.69 5.42
C LEU A 38 9.01 10.50 5.83
N ALA A 39 7.73 10.50 5.45
CA ALA A 39 6.82 9.39 5.69
C ALA A 39 7.23 8.12 4.91
N SER A 40 7.79 8.27 3.70
CA SER A 40 8.34 7.16 2.94
C SER A 40 9.64 6.62 3.53
N LEU A 41 10.49 7.49 4.10
CA LEU A 41 11.72 7.09 4.79
C LEU A 41 11.43 6.45 6.16
N ARG A 42 10.37 6.90 6.83
CA ARG A 42 9.81 6.20 8.00
C ARG A 42 9.23 4.89 7.49
N ARG A 43 10.07 3.86 7.46
CA ARG A 43 9.69 2.48 7.16
C ARG A 43 8.32 2.25 7.81
N PRO A 44 7.25 2.02 7.04
CA PRO A 44 5.98 1.70 7.64
C PRO A 44 6.27 0.50 8.53
N VAL A 45 6.06 0.67 9.84
CA VAL A 45 5.96 -0.47 10.73
C VAL A 45 4.74 -1.18 10.20
N ARG A 46 4.98 -2.10 9.24
CA ARG A 46 4.07 -3.18 8.95
C ARG A 46 3.90 -3.80 10.32
N ASN A 47 2.83 -3.40 11.00
CA ASN A 47 2.16 -4.27 11.93
C ASN A 47 1.91 -5.49 11.06
N HIS A 48 2.88 -6.42 11.06
CA HIS A 48 2.61 -7.79 10.70
C HIS A 48 1.49 -8.09 11.65
N HIS A 49 0.28 -8.07 11.10
CA HIS A 49 -0.82 -8.77 11.70
C HIS A 49 -0.22 -10.14 11.93
N ARG A 50 0.17 -10.44 13.17
CA ARG A 50 0.54 -11.78 13.54
C ARG A 50 -0.78 -12.51 13.32
N LEU A 51 -0.94 -13.08 12.13
CA LEU A 51 -1.91 -14.12 11.87
C LEU A 51 -1.78 -15.05 13.07
N SER A 52 -2.91 -15.34 13.70
CA SER A 52 -2.93 -16.22 14.86
C SER A 52 -2.08 -17.45 14.51
N LEU A 53 -1.19 -17.90 15.39
CA LEU A 53 -0.22 -18.97 15.07
C LEU A 53 -0.89 -20.26 14.53
N VAL A 54 -2.19 -20.40 14.83
CA VAL A 54 -3.11 -21.42 14.30
C VAL A 54 -3.39 -21.26 12.80
N GLU A 55 -3.53 -20.03 12.34
CA GLU A 55 -3.73 -19.68 10.92
C GLU A 55 -2.46 -19.94 10.11
N GLU A 56 -1.28 -19.62 10.66
CA GLU A 56 0.02 -19.97 10.04
C GLU A 56 0.21 -21.50 9.95
N ALA A 57 -0.13 -22.25 11.00
CA ALA A 57 -0.08 -23.71 10.98
C ALA A 57 -1.05 -24.31 9.95
N ASN A 58 -2.23 -23.72 9.80
CA ASN A 58 -3.22 -24.16 8.81
C ASN A 58 -2.78 -23.88 7.37
N GLU A 59 -2.14 -22.73 7.12
CA GLU A 59 -1.52 -22.44 5.83
C GLU A 59 -0.38 -23.42 5.50
N LEU A 60 0.45 -23.79 6.48
CA LEU A 60 1.50 -24.80 6.29
C LEU A 60 0.92 -26.19 5.95
N ARG A 61 -0.20 -26.58 6.57
CA ARG A 61 -0.93 -27.84 6.25
C ARG A 61 -1.52 -27.81 4.83
N ASN A 62 -2.06 -26.67 4.41
CA ASN A 62 -2.57 -26.46 3.05
C ASN A 62 -1.44 -26.46 2.01
N PHE A 63 -0.26 -25.95 2.36
CA PHE A 63 0.92 -26.02 1.50
C PHE A 63 1.42 -27.45 1.39
N ALA A 64 1.52 -28.18 2.51
CA ALA A 64 1.96 -29.57 2.53
C ALA A 64 1.10 -30.50 1.66
N THR A 65 -0.22 -30.30 1.64
CA THR A 65 -1.13 -31.07 0.78
C THR A 65 -0.86 -30.86 -0.72
N ALA A 66 -0.35 -29.69 -1.12
CA ALA A 66 0.05 -29.44 -2.51
C ALA A 66 1.30 -30.24 -2.92
N TYR A 67 2.23 -30.48 -1.98
CA TYR A 67 3.46 -31.24 -2.23
C TYR A 67 3.31 -32.74 -1.99
N GLN A 68 2.19 -33.20 -1.42
CA GLN A 68 1.98 -34.61 -1.09
C GLN A 68 2.05 -35.55 -2.31
N ARG A 69 1.79 -35.04 -3.51
CA ARG A 69 1.86 -35.80 -4.77
C ARG A 69 3.23 -35.73 -5.46
N THR A 70 3.99 -34.66 -5.23
CA THR A 70 5.26 -34.37 -5.93
C THR A 70 6.48 -34.70 -5.07
N ASP A 71 6.40 -34.45 -3.76
CA ASP A 71 7.42 -34.80 -2.77
C ASP A 71 6.77 -35.13 -1.41
N PRO A 72 6.46 -36.41 -1.16
CA PRO A 72 5.82 -36.82 0.09
C PRO A 72 6.74 -36.66 1.31
N GLY A 73 8.07 -36.68 1.13
CA GLY A 73 9.03 -36.48 2.21
C GLY A 73 9.02 -35.03 2.69
N PHE A 74 9.07 -34.08 1.77
CA PHE A 74 8.95 -32.66 2.07
C PHE A 74 7.59 -32.30 2.70
N ALA A 75 6.49 -32.88 2.21
CA ALA A 75 5.17 -32.70 2.81
C ALA A 75 5.10 -33.20 4.26
N SER A 76 5.75 -34.33 4.57
CA SER A 76 5.80 -34.87 5.94
C SER A 76 6.59 -33.97 6.90
N ASP A 77 7.66 -33.35 6.41
CA ASP A 77 8.48 -32.42 7.19
C ASP A 77 7.73 -31.12 7.49
N LEU A 78 6.97 -30.61 6.51
CA LEU A 78 6.09 -29.44 6.68
C LEU A 78 4.97 -29.68 7.70
N LEU A 79 4.35 -30.87 7.67
CA LEU A 79 3.33 -31.26 8.66
C LEU A 79 3.94 -31.38 10.06
N ALA A 80 5.10 -32.01 10.19
CA ALA A 80 5.81 -32.11 11.47
C ALA A 80 6.24 -30.74 12.01
N ALA A 81 6.61 -29.81 11.13
CA ALA A 81 6.94 -28.43 11.50
C ALA A 81 5.69 -27.67 12.01
N ALA A 82 4.54 -27.85 11.35
CA ALA A 82 3.27 -27.27 11.80
C ALA A 82 2.85 -27.80 13.18
N ASP A 83 2.95 -29.12 13.40
CA ASP A 83 2.59 -29.75 14.68
C ASP A 83 3.52 -29.32 15.83
N ARG A 84 4.82 -29.13 15.55
CA ARG A 84 5.77 -28.57 16.53
C ARG A 84 5.47 -27.12 16.88
N HIS A 85 4.96 -26.34 15.92
CA HIS A 85 4.58 -24.95 16.12
C HIS A 85 3.37 -24.84 17.08
N GLU A 86 2.45 -25.81 17.03
CA GLU A 86 1.34 -25.94 17.98
C GLU A 86 1.81 -26.37 19.38
N LEU A 87 2.66 -27.40 19.49
CA LEU A 87 3.14 -27.93 20.79
C LEU A 87 4.05 -26.98 21.58
N LYS A 88 4.82 -26.13 20.90
CA LYS A 88 5.70 -25.15 21.57
C LYS A 88 4.90 -24.09 22.36
N ASN A 89 3.61 -23.98 22.08
CA ASN A 89 2.69 -23.03 22.74
C ASN A 89 1.95 -23.64 23.94
N GLU A 90 1.87 -24.98 24.07
CA GLU A 90 1.26 -25.65 25.24
C GLU A 90 2.19 -25.74 26.46
N LYS A 91 3.49 -25.48 26.29
CA LYS A 91 4.52 -25.55 27.33
C LYS A 91 5.05 -24.19 27.80
N ALA A 92 4.45 -23.08 27.36
CA ALA A 92 4.75 -21.72 27.80
C ALA A 92 3.62 -21.20 28.70
#